data_AF-A0A2U8QV86-F1
#
_entry.id   AF-A0A2U8QV86-F1
#
_cell.length_a   1.000
_cell.length_b   1.000
_cell.length_c   1.000
_cell.angle_alpha   90.00
_cell.angle_beta   90.00
_cell.angle_gamma   90.00
#
_symmetry.space_group_name_H-M   'P 1'
#
loop_
_entity.id
_entity.type
_entity.pdbx_description
1 polymer ?
#
loop_
_entity_poly.entity_id
_entity_poly.type
_entity_poly.pdbx_seq_one_letter_code
_entity_poly.pdbx_strand_id
1 'polypeptide(L)'
;MFSCFNTTLKAQTVTLSDANVVTCNSVNAVYVSGTLSGRKGVPITAYSVYLIYGPKNETVQIDTVQSTGGQFSYIGLVPDGTTITAPYQVKVTTNREVSSTVAASSCE
;
A
#
# COMPACT_ATOMS: atom_id res chain seq x y z
N MET A 1 29.74 -29.17 17.92
CA MET A 1 29.15 -29.23 16.56
C MET A 1 27.80 -28.53 16.64
N PHE A 2 27.76 -27.22 16.35
CA PHE A 2 26.53 -26.43 16.46
C PHE A 2 25.72 -26.59 15.18
N SER A 3 24.57 -27.26 15.27
CA SER A 3 23.60 -27.37 14.18
C SER A 3 22.91 -26.01 14.01
N CYS A 4 23.28 -25.30 12.95
CA CYS A 4 22.50 -24.14 12.50
C CYS A 4 21.16 -24.66 11.98
N PHE A 5 20.11 -24.54 12.79
CA PHE A 5 18.74 -24.68 12.32
C PHE A 5 18.49 -23.61 11.25
N ASN A 6 18.61 -24.02 9.99
CA ASN A 6 18.26 -23.22 8.83
C ASN A 6 16.73 -23.16 8.72
N THR A 7 16.11 -22.53 9.72
CA THR A 7 14.68 -22.23 9.67
C THR A 7 14.58 -21.04 8.73
N THR A 8 14.23 -21.29 7.47
CA THR A 8 13.91 -20.24 6.51
C THR A 8 12.74 -19.44 7.09
N LEU A 9 13.07 -18.37 7.81
CA LEU A 9 12.10 -17.41 8.30
C LEU A 9 11.48 -16.78 7.07
N LYS A 10 10.29 -17.23 6.69
CA LYS A 10 9.51 -16.56 5.65
C LYS A 10 9.52 -15.07 5.97
N ALA A 11 10.15 -14.31 5.08
CA ALA A 11 10.24 -12.87 5.18
C ALA A 11 8.83 -12.29 5.22
N GLN A 12 8.68 -11.15 5.89
CA GLN A 12 7.45 -10.38 5.82
C GLN A 12 7.31 -9.83 4.40
N THR A 13 6.12 -9.89 3.83
CA THR A 13 5.88 -9.49 2.44
C THR A 13 4.60 -8.68 2.31
N VAL A 14 4.66 -7.63 1.50
CA VAL A 14 3.51 -6.87 1.03
C VAL A 14 3.40 -7.13 -0.46
N THR A 15 2.31 -7.73 -0.90
CA THR A 15 2.04 -7.98 -2.31
C THR A 15 0.80 -7.21 -2.70
N LEU A 16 0.97 -6.24 -3.60
CA LEU A 16 -0.13 -5.46 -4.14
C LEU A 16 -0.61 -6.14 -5.41
N SER A 17 -1.92 -6.32 -5.51
CA SER A 17 -2.57 -6.96 -6.65
C SER A 17 -3.04 -5.93 -7.66
N ASP A 18 -3.70 -4.87 -7.19
CA ASP A 18 -4.24 -3.81 -8.02
C ASP A 18 -4.10 -2.46 -7.30
N ALA A 19 -3.90 -1.39 -8.07
CA ALA A 19 -3.96 -0.02 -7.59
C ALA A 19 -4.48 0.91 -8.69
N ASN A 20 -5.48 1.71 -8.35
CA ASN A 20 -6.10 2.67 -9.26
C ASN A 20 -6.28 4.01 -8.54
N VAL A 21 -6.19 5.09 -9.30
CA VAL A 21 -6.51 6.45 -8.84
C VAL A 21 -7.69 6.94 -9.66
N VAL A 22 -8.73 7.41 -9.00
CA VAL A 22 -9.89 8.02 -9.66
C VAL A 22 -9.82 9.52 -9.41
N THR A 23 -9.78 10.30 -10.47
CA THR A 23 -9.74 11.77 -10.39
C THR A 23 -11.03 12.33 -10.97
N CYS A 24 -11.93 12.80 -10.12
CA CYS A 24 -13.12 13.54 -10.54
C CYS A 24 -12.97 15.01 -10.14
N ASN A 25 -13.56 15.93 -10.89
CA ASN A 25 -13.41 17.41 -10.84
C ASN A 25 -13.18 18.07 -9.46
N SER A 26 -13.68 17.49 -8.36
CA SER A 26 -13.46 17.97 -6.99
C SER A 26 -12.97 16.91 -6.00
N VAL A 27 -12.83 15.65 -6.39
CA VAL A 27 -12.50 14.53 -5.49
C VAL A 27 -11.52 13.59 -6.16
N ASN A 28 -10.41 13.33 -5.48
CA ASN A 28 -9.45 12.30 -5.85
C ASN A 28 -9.58 11.13 -4.89
N ALA A 29 -9.71 9.92 -5.41
CA ALA A 29 -9.80 8.69 -4.64
C ALA A 29 -8.71 7.71 -5.06
N VAL A 30 -8.24 6.93 -4.10
CA VAL A 30 -7.24 5.88 -4.30
C VAL A 30 -7.88 4.55 -3.94
N TYR A 31 -7.83 3.61 -4.87
CA TYR A 31 -8.16 2.21 -4.66
C TYR A 31 -6.87 1.38 -4.65
N VAL A 32 -6.71 0.50 -3.68
CA VAL A 32 -5.63 -0.49 -3.65
C VAL A 32 -6.07 -1.77 -2.97
N SER A 33 -5.69 -2.91 -3.55
CA SER A 33 -5.92 -4.22 -2.95
C SER A 33 -4.67 -5.07 -2.99
N GLY A 34 -4.56 -5.97 -2.01
CA GLY A 34 -3.41 -6.85 -1.91
C GLY A 34 -3.43 -7.76 -0.69
N THR A 35 -2.27 -8.32 -0.42
CA THR A 35 -2.00 -9.22 0.71
C THR A 35 -0.83 -8.72 1.55
N LEU A 36 -0.98 -8.83 2.86
CA LEU A 36 -0.02 -8.48 3.90
C LEU A 36 0.30 -9.75 4.70
N SER A 37 1.43 -10.38 4.38
CA SER A 37 1.89 -11.59 5.06
C SER A 37 3.02 -11.26 6.02
N GLY A 38 2.83 -11.54 7.30
CA GLY A 38 3.85 -11.42 8.31
C GLY A 38 4.68 -12.70 8.49
N ARG A 39 5.59 -12.64 9.47
CA ARG A 39 6.50 -13.75 9.79
C ARG A 39 5.70 -14.98 10.21
N LYS A 40 6.09 -16.16 9.71
CA LYS A 40 5.43 -17.45 10.00
C LYS A 40 3.92 -17.50 9.64
N GLY A 41 3.49 -16.73 8.64
CA GLY A 41 2.10 -16.74 8.17
C GLY A 41 1.13 -16.02 9.10
N VAL A 42 1.63 -15.31 10.11
CA VAL A 42 0.80 -14.40 10.92
C VAL A 42 0.45 -13.20 10.05
N PRO A 43 -0.83 -12.93 9.75
CA PRO A 43 -1.22 -11.81 8.92
C PRO A 43 -0.84 -10.47 9.58
N ILE A 44 -0.41 -9.51 8.77
CA ILE A 44 -0.20 -8.14 9.26
C ILE A 44 -1.53 -7.40 9.17
N THR A 45 -2.02 -6.90 10.30
CA THR A 45 -3.29 -6.19 10.36
C THR A 45 -3.12 -4.70 10.11
N ALA A 46 -2.07 -4.04 10.61
CA ALA A 46 -1.93 -2.59 10.48
C ALA A 46 -1.08 -2.17 9.27
N TYR A 47 -1.58 -1.25 8.45
CA TYR A 47 -0.86 -0.66 7.32
C TYR A 47 -1.31 0.78 7.03
N SER A 48 -0.45 1.56 6.39
CA SER A 48 -0.74 2.90 5.90
C SER A 48 -0.65 2.93 4.38
N VAL A 49 -1.56 3.69 3.77
CA VAL A 49 -1.66 3.88 2.33
C VAL A 49 -1.17 5.27 1.98
N TYR A 50 -0.26 5.35 1.01
CA TYR A 50 0.31 6.58 0.50
C TYR A 50 0.08 6.65 -1.00
N LEU A 51 -0.28 7.83 -1.48
CA LEU A 51 -0.26 8.16 -2.90
C LEU A 51 1.04 8.91 -3.18
N ILE A 52 1.78 8.40 -4.15
CA ILE A 52 2.92 9.09 -4.76
C ILE A 52 2.43 9.58 -6.12
N TYR A 53 2.60 10.86 -6.39
CA TYR A 53 2.09 11.50 -7.60
C TYR A 53 3.10 12.49 -8.16
N GLY A 54 2.86 12.92 -9.41
CA GLY A 54 3.64 13.94 -10.08
C GLY A 54 5.04 13.50 -10.51
N PRO A 55 5.70 14.27 -11.39
CA PRO A 55 7.04 13.94 -11.88
C PRO A 55 8.12 14.07 -10.80
N LYS A 56 7.81 14.69 -9.65
CA LYS A 56 8.75 14.84 -8.53
C LYS A 56 8.50 13.82 -7.42
N ASN A 57 7.60 12.86 -7.62
CA ASN A 57 7.21 11.87 -6.62
C ASN A 57 6.75 12.49 -5.29
N GLU A 58 5.94 13.54 -5.39
CA GLU A 58 5.23 14.09 -4.24
C GLU A 58 4.45 12.97 -3.53
N THR A 59 4.49 12.93 -2.20
CA THR A 59 3.86 11.86 -1.42
C THR A 59 2.85 12.44 -0.45
N VAL A 60 1.65 11.88 -0.45
CA VAL A 60 0.60 12.18 0.54
C VAL A 60 0.15 10.90 1.21
N GLN A 61 0.04 10.93 2.53
CA GLN A 61 -0.59 9.84 3.27
C GLN A 61 -2.10 9.96 3.14
N ILE A 62 -2.74 8.88 2.72
CA ILE A 62 -4.19 8.83 2.57
C ILE A 62 -4.81 8.43 3.91
N ASP A 63 -4.39 7.29 4.48
CA ASP A 63 -4.95 6.79 5.73
C ASP A 63 -4.04 5.73 6.39
N THR A 64 -4.41 5.34 7.62
CA THR A 64 -3.89 4.20 8.37
C THR A 64 -5.02 3.23 8.70
N VAL A 65 -4.92 2.01 8.18
CA VAL A 65 -6.01 1.04 8.09
C VAL A 65 -5.64 -0.26 8.81
N GLN A 66 -6.67 -0.99 9.28
CA GLN A 66 -6.53 -2.36 9.76
C GLN A 66 -7.12 -3.35 8.74
N SER A 67 -6.31 -4.30 8.25
CA SER A 67 -6.74 -5.46 7.47
C SER A 67 -7.27 -6.56 8.39
N THR A 68 -8.17 -7.38 7.86
CA THR A 68 -8.64 -8.60 8.53
C THR A 68 -8.07 -9.81 7.79
N GLY A 69 -7.24 -10.60 8.48
CA GLY A 69 -6.72 -11.86 7.91
C GLY A 69 -5.63 -11.70 6.84
N GLY A 70 -5.03 -10.51 6.68
CA GLY A 70 -3.88 -10.30 5.78
C GLY A 70 -4.25 -10.18 4.30
N GLN A 71 -5.52 -10.17 3.95
CA GLN A 71 -6.01 -9.66 2.67
C GLN A 71 -6.67 -8.30 2.91
N PHE A 72 -6.53 -7.37 1.96
CA PHE A 72 -7.20 -6.08 2.05
C PHE A 72 -7.63 -5.58 0.67
N SER A 73 -8.72 -4.83 0.69
CA SER A 73 -9.18 -3.95 -0.39
C SER A 73 -9.53 -2.63 0.29
N TYR A 74 -8.95 -1.55 -0.19
CA TYR A 74 -9.05 -0.23 0.41
C TYR A 74 -9.44 0.80 -0.64
N ILE A 75 -10.37 1.67 -0.27
CA ILE A 75 -10.70 2.89 -1.00
C ILE A 75 -10.62 4.07 -0.04
N GLY A 76 -9.90 5.12 -0.44
CA GLY A 76 -9.70 6.30 0.38
C GLY A 76 -9.69 7.58 -0.43
N LEU A 77 -10.08 8.69 0.20
CA LEU A 77 -10.05 10.01 -0.42
C LEU A 77 -8.69 10.66 -0.19
N VAL A 78 -8.12 11.27 -1.23
CA VAL A 78 -6.96 12.14 -1.09
C VAL A 78 -7.39 13.41 -0.35
N PRO A 79 -6.60 13.92 0.61
CA PRO A 79 -6.94 15.13 1.36
C PRO A 79 -7.34 16.32 0.48
N ASP A 80 -8.41 17.01 0.88
CA ASP A 80 -8.93 18.17 0.15
C ASP A 80 -7.86 19.25 -0.08
N GLY A 81 -7.88 19.83 -1.29
CA GLY A 81 -6.89 20.83 -1.71
C GLY A 81 -5.57 20.24 -2.25
N THR A 82 -5.41 18.93 -2.25
CA THR A 82 -4.26 18.27 -2.89
C THR A 82 -4.47 18.18 -4.39
N THR A 83 -3.76 19.00 -5.15
CA THR A 83 -3.68 18.87 -6.62
C THR A 83 -2.72 17.75 -6.98
N ILE A 84 -3.26 16.62 -7.42
CA ILE A 84 -2.45 15.49 -7.89
C ILE A 84 -2.32 15.52 -9.41
N THR A 85 -1.17 15.06 -9.91
CA THR A 85 -0.89 14.94 -11.35
C THR A 85 -0.22 13.60 -11.63
N ALA A 86 -0.36 13.08 -12.84
CA ALA A 86 0.33 11.87 -13.25
C ALA A 86 1.86 12.10 -13.31
N PRO A 87 2.70 11.05 -13.15
CA PRO A 87 2.34 9.64 -12.92
C PRO A 87 1.84 9.37 -11.49
N TYR A 88 1.09 8.27 -11.30
CA TYR A 88 0.59 7.84 -10.00
C TYR A 88 1.24 6.52 -9.57
N GLN A 89 1.57 6.41 -8.29
CA GLN A 89 1.96 5.17 -7.65
C GLN A 89 1.30 5.08 -6.28
N VAL A 90 0.89 3.88 -5.88
CA VAL A 90 0.38 3.64 -4.53
C VAL A 90 1.43 2.86 -3.76
N LYS A 91 1.80 3.40 -2.60
CA LYS A 91 2.69 2.73 -1.65
C LYS A 91 1.87 2.29 -0.45
N VAL A 92 2.03 1.03 -0.08
CA VAL A 92 1.49 0.47 1.16
C VAL A 92 2.64 0.15 2.07
N THR A 93 2.60 0.68 3.29
CA THR A 93 3.63 0.43 4.32
C THR A 93 2.96 -0.20 5.53
N THR A 94 3.47 -1.34 5.97
CA THR A 94 2.99 -2.00 7.18
C THR A 94 3.54 -1.32 8.43
N ASN A 95 2.92 -1.56 9.59
CA ASN A 95 3.44 -1.13 10.89
C ASN A 95 4.81 -1.73 11.28
N ARG A 96 5.37 -2.60 10.43
CA ARG A 96 6.70 -3.20 10.59
C ARG A 96 7.69 -2.69 9.54
N GLU A 97 7.39 -1.55 8.93
CA GLU A 97 8.22 -0.85 7.95
C GLU A 97 8.50 -1.64 6.66
N VAL A 98 7.75 -2.71 6.40
CA VAL A 98 7.77 -3.39 5.10
C VAL A 98 6.84 -2.64 4.18
N SER A 99 7.36 -2.18 3.05
CA SER A 99 6.59 -1.46 2.04
C SER A 99 6.61 -2.13 0.69
N SER A 100 5.53 -1.94 -0.07
CA SER A 100 5.47 -2.21 -1.50
C SER A 100 4.87 -1.02 -2.21
N THR A 101 5.36 -0.74 -3.42
CA THR A 101 4.90 0.36 -4.27
C THR A 101 4.54 -0.22 -5.63
N VAL A 102 3.39 0.18 -6.16
CA VAL A 102 2.93 -0.23 -7.49
C VAL A 102 2.49 0.99 -8.27
N ALA A 103 2.73 1.00 -9.58
CA ALA A 103 2.17 2.01 -10.46
C ALA A 103 0.65 1.92 -10.44
N ALA A 104 -0.02 3.07 -10.42
CA ALA A 104 -1.47 3.14 -10.44
C ALA A 104 -1.94 3.81 -11.73
N SER A 105 -3.01 3.26 -12.30
CA SER A 105 -3.67 3.81 -13.47
C SER A 105 -4.72 4.83 -13.05
N SER A 106 -4.94 5.86 -13.88
CA SER A 106 -6.11 6.72 -13.73
C SER A 106 -7.31 6.10 -14.40
N CYS A 107 -8.43 5.98 -13.68
CA CYS A 107 -9.73 5.76 -14.28
C CYS A 107 -10.42 7.12 -14.41
N GLU A 108 -10.67 7.56 -15.65
CA GLU A 108 -11.51 8.71 -15.98
C GLU A 108 -13.00 8.35 -15.92
#